data_AF-A0A7R7W3F8-F1
#
_entry.id   AF-A0A7R7W3F8-F1
#
_cell.length_a   1.000
_cell.length_b   1.000
_cell.length_c   1.000
_cell.angle_alpha   90.00
_cell.angle_beta   90.00
_cell.angle_gamma   90.00
#
_symmetry.space_group_name_H-M   'P 1'
#
loop_
_entity.id
_entity.type
_entity.pdbx_description
1 polymer ?
#
loop_
_entity_poly.entity_id
_entity_poly.type
_entity_poly.pdbx_seq_one_letter_code
_entity_poly.pdbx_strand_id
1 'polypeptide(L)'
;MSLVTARPSHKHPQPTTSRTEPSTNNIIITTTPKNTMATEIHRTNDLTISLSHTPTTPGHTLATLTTTTTTLFSLPKSTFTTTLLTLRTITPILKQTYHTPRIALITSGNRTISLLPLHGLPSPNTWTPILSPETTFHDPQTTTSQPNYITSKSGPRMPSAQLTHLANTITTHTLSTPNYTFHGPSTDTNLFANIIRGTEHPQWRIWEDESHVAFLTPYPNTPGFTVLVPRRHLGSDIFALGEEEYKGLVGAAWTVGRVLMEALGVGRCGMVFEGFEVDYAHVKLVPVYGEGEEDEGGGEREVFREVYPGYVSSLPGPEVEDVEELVRRAGEIRGVIAARGV
;
A
#
# COMPACT_ATOMS: atom_id res chain seq x y z
N MET A 1 18.21 62.94 -35.93
CA MET A 1 17.89 63.46 -37.28
C MET A 1 16.65 62.72 -37.77
N SER A 2 15.47 63.27 -37.44
CA SER A 2 14.54 63.97 -38.36
C SER A 2 13.56 62.97 -39.00
N LEU A 3 12.31 62.90 -38.50
CA LEU A 3 11.10 63.62 -38.97
C LEU A 3 10.59 63.05 -40.31
N VAL A 4 9.32 62.64 -40.44
CA VAL A 4 8.19 63.44 -40.99
C VAL A 4 6.93 62.54 -40.91
N THR A 5 5.93 62.81 -40.05
CA THR A 5 4.58 63.43 -40.31
C THR A 5 3.77 62.80 -41.46
N ALA A 6 2.47 62.44 -41.34
CA ALA A 6 1.35 63.37 -41.11
C ALA A 6 -0.01 62.64 -40.80
N ARG A 7 -0.92 63.35 -40.11
CA ARG A 7 -2.39 63.12 -40.00
C ARG A 7 -3.11 64.12 -40.96
N PRO A 8 -4.42 63.97 -41.35
CA PRO A 8 -5.54 64.48 -40.52
C PRO A 8 -7.00 63.93 -40.73
N SER A 9 -7.84 64.11 -39.68
CA SER A 9 -9.28 64.50 -39.68
C SER A 9 -10.36 63.53 -40.25
N HIS A 10 -11.65 63.46 -39.89
CA HIS A 10 -12.56 64.05 -38.88
C HIS A 10 -13.96 63.37 -39.03
N LYS A 11 -14.76 63.37 -37.93
CA LYS A 11 -16.26 63.47 -37.84
C LYS A 11 -17.20 62.24 -38.04
N HIS A 12 -17.98 62.00 -36.97
CA HIS A 12 -19.29 61.30 -36.81
C HIS A 12 -20.45 61.93 -37.66
N PRO A 13 -21.71 61.39 -37.80
CA PRO A 13 -22.49 60.48 -36.90
C PRO A 13 -23.51 59.43 -37.50
N GLN A 14 -23.93 58.45 -36.65
CA GLN A 14 -25.23 57.68 -36.50
C GLN A 14 -25.88 56.89 -37.68
N PRO A 15 -26.82 55.89 -37.49
CA PRO A 15 -27.64 55.55 -36.31
C PRO A 15 -27.78 54.05 -35.91
N THR A 16 -28.53 53.87 -34.82
CA THR A 16 -29.03 52.69 -34.07
C THR A 16 -29.60 51.51 -34.88
N THR A 17 -29.40 50.26 -34.40
CA THR A 17 -30.51 49.37 -33.98
C THR A 17 -30.02 48.25 -33.06
N SER A 18 -30.85 47.94 -32.08
CA SER A 18 -30.72 46.94 -31.02
C SER A 18 -30.90 45.51 -31.51
N ARG A 19 -30.10 44.58 -31.01
CA ARG A 19 -30.57 43.21 -30.72
C ARG A 19 -29.76 42.57 -29.60
N THR A 20 -30.43 42.39 -28.47
CA THR A 20 -30.02 41.61 -27.30
C THR A 20 -29.83 40.14 -27.65
N GLU A 21 -28.67 39.57 -27.33
CA GLU A 21 -28.47 38.12 -27.23
C GLU A 21 -28.55 37.67 -25.76
N PRO A 22 -29.14 36.49 -25.49
CA PRO A 22 -29.45 36.06 -24.13
C PRO A 22 -28.21 35.55 -23.40
N SER A 23 -28.09 35.97 -22.14
CA SER A 23 -27.13 35.45 -21.18
C SER A 23 -27.30 33.94 -21.00
N THR A 24 -26.27 33.17 -21.34
CA THR A 24 -26.16 31.77 -20.93
C THR A 24 -25.99 31.72 -19.41
N ASN A 25 -26.99 31.13 -18.76
CA ASN A 25 -26.95 30.80 -17.34
C ASN A 25 -25.70 29.96 -17.04
N ASN A 26 -24.84 30.49 -16.18
CA ASN A 26 -23.82 29.69 -15.51
C ASN A 26 -24.54 28.65 -14.65
N ILE A 27 -24.58 27.41 -15.14
CA ILE A 27 -24.91 26.24 -14.33
C ILE A 27 -23.75 26.09 -13.35
N ILE A 28 -23.98 26.53 -12.11
CA ILE A 28 -23.12 26.16 -10.99
C ILE A 28 -23.38 24.68 -10.76
N ILE A 29 -22.50 23.83 -11.31
CA ILE A 29 -22.44 22.41 -10.96
C ILE A 29 -21.99 22.39 -9.51
N THR A 30 -22.96 22.29 -8.62
CA THR A 30 -22.72 22.11 -7.19
C THR A 30 -22.29 20.64 -7.06
N THR A 31 -20.99 20.39 -6.94
CA THR A 31 -20.46 19.07 -6.60
C THR A 31 -21.07 18.66 -5.27
N THR A 32 -21.95 17.66 -5.31
CA THR A 32 -22.51 17.01 -4.14
C THR A 32 -21.33 16.53 -3.28
N PRO A 33 -21.32 16.77 -1.95
CA PRO A 33 -20.26 16.25 -1.10
C PRO A 33 -20.21 14.72 -1.26
N LYS A 34 -19.03 14.18 -1.57
CA LYS A 34 -18.76 12.74 -1.64
C LYS A 34 -19.22 12.12 -0.33
N ASN A 35 -20.38 11.47 -0.32
CA ASN A 35 -20.94 10.90 0.89
C ASN A 35 -20.22 9.58 1.20
N THR A 36 -19.03 9.68 1.80
CA THR A 36 -18.18 8.55 2.21
C THR A 36 -18.90 7.54 3.11
N MET A 37 -19.95 7.97 3.82
CA MET A 37 -20.80 7.07 4.60
C MET A 37 -21.58 6.06 3.75
N ALA A 38 -21.86 6.39 2.47
CA ALA A 38 -22.65 5.52 1.60
C ALA A 38 -21.88 4.26 1.16
N THR A 39 -20.55 4.36 1.06
CA THR A 39 -19.65 3.29 0.62
C THR A 39 -18.99 2.51 1.77
N GLU A 40 -19.31 2.86 3.02
CA GLU A 40 -18.89 2.13 4.21
C GLU A 40 -19.44 0.70 4.23
N ILE A 41 -18.59 -0.30 4.40
CA ILE A 41 -18.97 -1.71 4.49
C ILE A 41 -18.94 -2.26 5.92
N HIS A 42 -18.14 -1.66 6.80
CA HIS A 42 -18.02 -2.06 8.19
C HIS A 42 -17.43 -0.93 9.03
N ARG A 43 -17.80 -0.86 10.30
CA ARG A 43 -17.21 0.06 11.27
C ARG A 43 -17.01 -0.63 12.60
N THR A 44 -15.82 -0.42 13.18
CA THR A 44 -15.53 -0.69 14.59
C THR A 44 -15.23 0.63 15.29
N ASN A 45 -14.89 0.58 16.59
CA ASN A 45 -14.46 1.79 17.30
C ASN A 45 -13.20 2.40 16.70
N ASP A 46 -12.30 1.56 16.17
CA ASP A 46 -10.95 1.96 15.74
C ASP A 46 -10.80 2.04 14.21
N LEU A 47 -11.77 1.50 13.45
CA LEU A 47 -11.72 1.42 11.98
C LEU A 47 -13.05 1.80 11.34
N THR A 48 -12.96 2.57 10.25
CA THR A 48 -14.02 2.62 9.23
C THR A 48 -13.50 1.91 7.99
N ILE A 49 -14.26 0.95 7.47
CA ILE A 49 -13.91 0.17 6.27
C ILE A 49 -14.92 0.50 5.18
N SER A 50 -14.45 0.95 4.01
CA SER A 50 -15.29 1.39 2.90
C SER A 50 -14.73 0.95 1.56
N LEU A 51 -15.58 0.88 0.53
CA LEU A 51 -15.09 0.76 -0.84
C LEU A 51 -14.46 2.08 -1.29
N SER A 52 -13.33 2.00 -2.00
CA SER A 52 -12.59 3.17 -2.46
C SER A 52 -13.32 3.89 -3.59
N HIS A 53 -13.37 5.23 -3.52
CA HIS A 53 -13.80 6.08 -4.63
C HIS A 53 -12.71 6.28 -5.69
N THR A 54 -11.48 5.85 -5.40
CA THR A 54 -10.34 5.90 -6.33
C THR A 54 -9.65 4.53 -6.40
N PRO A 55 -10.36 3.50 -6.88
CA PRO A 55 -9.86 2.13 -6.88
C PRO A 55 -8.73 1.95 -7.88
N THR A 56 -7.82 1.04 -7.57
CA THR A 56 -6.77 0.56 -8.49
C THR A 56 -7.11 -0.82 -9.06
N THR A 57 -8.13 -1.48 -8.51
CA THR A 57 -8.63 -2.79 -8.93
C THR A 57 -10.09 -2.95 -8.48
N PRO A 58 -10.91 -3.81 -9.13
CA PRO A 58 -12.27 -4.04 -8.67
C PRO A 58 -12.31 -4.50 -7.20
N GLY A 59 -13.07 -3.77 -6.38
CA GLY A 59 -13.21 -4.06 -4.96
C GLY A 59 -12.09 -3.56 -4.06
N HIS A 60 -11.24 -2.64 -4.55
CA HIS A 60 -10.30 -1.90 -3.70
C HIS A 60 -11.06 -1.33 -2.48
N THR A 61 -10.72 -1.85 -1.30
CA THR A 61 -11.34 -1.51 -0.03
C THR A 61 -10.32 -0.75 0.82
N LEU A 62 -10.75 0.35 1.44
CA LEU A 62 -9.94 1.15 2.36
C LEU A 62 -10.40 0.90 3.78
N ALA A 63 -9.48 0.53 4.65
CA ALA A 63 -9.67 0.57 6.09
C ALA A 63 -8.93 1.78 6.66
N THR A 64 -9.66 2.68 7.31
CA THR A 64 -9.16 3.95 7.82
C THR A 64 -9.25 3.96 9.34
N LEU A 65 -8.15 4.24 10.03
CA LEU A 65 -8.14 4.46 11.47
C LEU A 65 -9.06 5.64 11.83
N THR A 66 -9.94 5.45 12.82
CA THR A 66 -10.88 6.50 13.27
C THR A 66 -10.17 7.61 14.05
N THR A 67 -9.08 7.27 14.75
CA THR A 67 -8.16 8.23 15.39
C THR A 67 -7.52 9.15 14.36
N THR A 68 -7.43 10.45 14.68
CA THR A 68 -6.86 11.47 13.80
C THR A 68 -5.39 11.79 14.10
N THR A 69 -4.84 11.31 15.22
CA THR A 69 -3.53 11.76 15.73
C THR A 69 -2.43 10.71 15.64
N THR A 70 -2.75 9.48 15.25
CA THR A 70 -1.79 8.36 15.26
C THR A 70 -1.76 7.61 13.94
N THR A 71 -0.55 7.31 13.49
CA THR A 71 -0.27 6.45 12.34
C THR A 71 -0.23 4.98 12.73
N LEU A 72 -0.34 4.06 11.76
CA LEU A 72 -0.50 2.62 12.00
C LEU A 72 0.60 2.04 12.91
N PHE A 73 1.88 2.30 12.61
CA PHE A 73 3.01 1.78 13.40
C PHE A 73 3.24 2.52 14.73
N SER A 74 2.53 3.63 14.95
CA SER A 74 2.53 4.35 16.23
C SER A 74 1.49 3.82 17.21
N LEU A 75 0.57 2.96 16.77
CA LEU A 75 -0.40 2.31 17.64
C LEU A 75 0.31 1.39 18.65
N PRO A 76 -0.26 1.20 19.86
CA PRO A 76 0.15 0.11 20.74
C PRO A 76 0.08 -1.23 20.00
N LYS A 77 1.04 -2.12 20.26
CA LYS A 77 1.15 -3.42 19.56
C LYS A 77 -0.16 -4.21 19.60
N SER A 78 -0.86 -4.22 20.74
CA SER A 78 -2.17 -4.88 20.87
C SER A 78 -3.21 -4.30 19.92
N THR A 79 -3.30 -2.97 19.81
CA THR A 79 -4.24 -2.28 18.92
C THR A 79 -3.87 -2.54 17.46
N PHE A 80 -2.59 -2.46 17.09
CA PHE A 80 -2.12 -2.82 15.75
C PHE A 80 -2.51 -4.26 15.37
N THR A 81 -2.28 -5.22 16.27
CA THR A 81 -2.65 -6.63 16.04
C THR A 81 -4.17 -6.79 15.89
N THR A 82 -4.97 -6.18 16.77
CA THR A 82 -6.44 -6.21 16.66
C THR A 82 -6.94 -5.57 15.37
N THR A 83 -6.37 -4.42 14.96
CA THR A 83 -6.68 -3.77 13.68
C THR A 83 -6.50 -4.74 12.51
N LEU A 84 -5.37 -5.43 12.42
CA LEU A 84 -5.12 -6.38 11.34
C LEU A 84 -5.96 -7.65 11.45
N LEU A 85 -6.28 -8.11 12.66
CA LEU A 85 -7.24 -9.20 12.85
C LEU A 85 -8.63 -8.84 12.35
N THR A 86 -9.11 -7.61 12.59
CA THR A 86 -10.37 -7.13 12.01
C THR A 86 -10.31 -7.13 10.49
N LEU A 87 -9.20 -6.71 9.87
CA LEU A 87 -9.09 -6.79 8.40
C LEU A 87 -9.12 -8.24 7.92
N ARG A 88 -8.47 -9.15 8.64
CA ARG A 88 -8.48 -10.59 8.35
C ARG A 88 -9.91 -11.15 8.33
N THR A 89 -10.81 -10.75 9.24
CA THR A 89 -12.20 -11.26 9.25
C THR A 89 -13.03 -10.78 8.05
N ILE A 90 -12.69 -9.63 7.47
CA ILE A 90 -13.37 -9.09 6.29
C ILE A 90 -12.87 -9.75 4.99
N THR A 91 -11.62 -10.21 4.94
CA THR A 91 -11.04 -10.75 3.71
C THR A 91 -11.80 -11.92 3.05
N PRO A 92 -12.37 -12.92 3.77
CA PRO A 92 -13.14 -13.99 3.14
C PRO A 92 -14.41 -13.48 2.45
N ILE A 93 -14.98 -12.38 2.95
CA ILE A 93 -16.17 -11.75 2.36
C ILE A 93 -15.77 -11.07 1.05
N LEU A 94 -14.68 -10.30 1.04
CA LEU A 94 -14.16 -9.69 -0.18
C LEU A 94 -13.78 -10.74 -1.23
N LYS A 95 -13.09 -11.82 -0.83
CA LYS A 95 -12.75 -12.95 -1.70
C LYS A 95 -13.99 -13.55 -2.37
N GLN A 96 -15.05 -13.79 -1.59
CA GLN A 96 -16.31 -14.32 -2.11
C GLN A 96 -17.00 -13.32 -3.06
N THR A 97 -17.15 -12.07 -2.64
CA THR A 97 -17.88 -11.04 -3.42
C THR A 97 -17.20 -10.77 -4.76
N TYR A 98 -15.88 -10.68 -4.77
CA TYR A 98 -15.11 -10.34 -5.97
C TYR A 98 -14.55 -11.57 -6.68
N HIS A 99 -14.89 -12.79 -6.22
CA HIS A 99 -14.44 -14.05 -6.81
C HIS A 99 -12.92 -14.15 -6.98
N THR A 100 -12.17 -13.63 -6.00
CA THR A 100 -10.70 -13.65 -6.00
C THR A 100 -10.18 -14.61 -4.92
N PRO A 101 -9.16 -15.43 -5.21
CA PRO A 101 -8.60 -16.32 -4.20
C PRO A 101 -7.66 -15.60 -3.21
N ARG A 102 -7.15 -14.42 -3.58
CA ARG A 102 -6.15 -13.64 -2.83
C ARG A 102 -6.55 -12.18 -2.70
N ILE A 103 -6.23 -11.60 -1.55
CA ILE A 103 -6.34 -10.16 -1.26
C ILE A 103 -4.95 -9.71 -0.84
N ALA A 104 -4.39 -8.69 -1.50
CA ALA A 104 -3.21 -8.01 -1.00
C ALA A 104 -3.59 -6.96 0.06
N LEU A 105 -2.66 -6.69 0.96
CA LEU A 105 -2.72 -5.55 1.87
C LEU A 105 -1.57 -4.62 1.54
N ILE A 106 -1.82 -3.32 1.45
CA ILE A 106 -0.77 -2.31 1.31
C ILE A 106 -1.12 -1.05 2.10
N THR A 107 -0.12 -0.46 2.77
CA THR A 107 -0.24 0.81 3.49
C THR A 107 1.10 1.52 3.47
N SER A 108 1.11 2.84 3.29
CA SER A 108 2.31 3.67 3.48
C SER A 108 2.63 3.94 4.97
N GLY A 109 1.92 3.27 5.88
CA GLY A 109 2.11 3.43 7.33
C GLY A 109 1.31 4.56 7.93
N ASN A 110 0.47 5.25 7.15
CA ASN A 110 -0.43 6.30 7.60
C ASN A 110 -1.67 5.71 8.32
N ARG A 111 -2.85 6.28 8.07
CA ARG A 111 -4.11 5.89 8.69
C ARG A 111 -4.93 4.98 7.80
N THR A 112 -4.63 4.93 6.50
CA THR A 112 -5.31 4.05 5.56
C THR A 112 -4.52 2.77 5.29
N ILE A 113 -5.27 1.70 5.14
CA ILE A 113 -4.81 0.38 4.73
C ILE A 113 -5.68 -0.05 3.56
N SER A 114 -5.06 -0.29 2.41
CA SER A 114 -5.75 -0.81 1.23
C SER A 114 -5.79 -2.34 1.29
N LEU A 115 -6.98 -2.90 1.07
CA LEU A 115 -7.20 -4.30 0.75
C LEU A 115 -7.53 -4.39 -0.73
N LEU A 116 -6.71 -5.11 -1.49
CA LEU A 116 -6.75 -5.15 -2.94
C LEU A 116 -7.04 -6.59 -3.40
N PRO A 117 -8.25 -6.88 -3.90
CA PRO A 117 -8.52 -8.14 -4.56
C PRO A 117 -7.57 -8.38 -5.74
N LEU A 118 -6.93 -9.55 -5.78
CA LEU A 118 -5.97 -9.89 -6.84
C LEU A 118 -6.68 -10.70 -7.92
N HIS A 119 -7.10 -10.01 -8.96
CA HIS A 119 -7.86 -10.57 -10.09
C HIS A 119 -6.96 -11.18 -11.17
N GLY A 120 -7.54 -12.09 -11.96
CA GLY A 120 -6.88 -12.70 -13.13
C GLY A 120 -5.73 -13.66 -12.81
N LEU A 121 -5.73 -14.25 -11.60
CA LEU A 121 -4.74 -15.25 -11.22
C LEU A 121 -4.93 -16.56 -12.02
N PRO A 122 -3.85 -17.20 -12.50
CA PRO A 122 -3.92 -18.30 -13.47
C PRO A 122 -4.54 -19.59 -12.90
N SER A 123 -4.47 -19.80 -11.58
CA SER A 123 -5.13 -20.92 -10.90
C SER A 123 -5.44 -20.56 -9.44
N PRO A 124 -6.64 -20.87 -8.92
CA PRO A 124 -6.96 -20.64 -7.50
C PRO A 124 -6.21 -21.57 -6.55
N ASN A 125 -5.76 -22.74 -7.02
CA ASN A 125 -5.19 -23.81 -6.18
C ASN A 125 -3.70 -24.08 -6.46
N THR A 126 -3.10 -23.36 -7.41
CA THR A 126 -1.70 -23.55 -7.78
C THR A 126 -1.02 -22.20 -7.72
N TRP A 127 -0.06 -22.07 -6.80
CA TRP A 127 0.77 -20.88 -6.75
C TRP A 127 1.75 -20.88 -7.92
N THR A 128 1.87 -19.74 -8.58
CA THR A 128 2.89 -19.46 -9.58
C THR A 128 3.40 -18.05 -9.35
N PRO A 129 4.71 -17.78 -9.52
CA PRO A 129 5.23 -16.44 -9.33
C PRO A 129 4.63 -15.48 -10.37
N ILE A 130 4.25 -14.29 -9.92
CA ILE A 130 3.76 -13.20 -10.78
C ILE A 130 4.58 -11.96 -10.43
N LEU A 131 5.56 -11.65 -11.28
CA LEU A 131 6.50 -10.56 -11.06
C LEU A 131 6.19 -9.41 -12.01
N SER A 132 6.29 -8.17 -11.50
CA SER A 132 6.31 -7.00 -12.37
C SER A 132 7.63 -6.96 -13.17
N PRO A 133 7.60 -6.70 -14.49
CA PRO A 133 8.80 -6.43 -15.26
C PRO A 133 9.37 -5.03 -15.00
N GLU A 134 8.58 -4.15 -14.38
CA GLU A 134 8.97 -2.79 -14.06
C GLU A 134 9.79 -2.76 -12.76
N THR A 135 10.87 -1.99 -12.76
CA THR A 135 11.64 -1.69 -11.55
C THR A 135 11.51 -0.23 -11.18
N THR A 136 11.58 0.08 -9.89
CA THR A 136 11.58 1.46 -9.41
C THR A 136 12.56 1.60 -8.24
N PHE A 137 13.16 2.78 -8.12
CA PHE A 137 14.00 3.13 -6.98
C PHE A 137 13.77 4.58 -6.59
N HIS A 138 13.43 4.79 -5.33
CA HIS A 138 13.30 6.11 -4.72
C HIS A 138 14.51 6.34 -3.84
N ASP A 139 15.43 7.17 -4.33
CA ASP A 139 16.65 7.52 -3.62
C ASP A 139 16.39 8.73 -2.69
N PRO A 140 16.51 8.55 -1.37
CA PRO A 140 16.35 9.63 -0.38
C PRO A 140 17.28 10.82 -0.61
N GLN A 141 18.45 10.60 -1.22
CA GLN A 141 19.50 11.61 -1.36
C GLN A 141 19.37 12.42 -2.65
N THR A 142 18.81 11.84 -3.70
CA THR A 142 18.77 12.47 -5.04
C THR A 142 17.37 12.86 -5.51
N THR A 143 16.31 12.37 -4.85
CA THR A 143 14.94 12.71 -5.21
C THR A 143 14.52 14.01 -4.52
N THR A 144 14.29 15.07 -5.30
CA THR A 144 13.89 16.42 -4.82
C THR A 144 12.59 16.40 -3.98
N SER A 145 11.68 15.46 -4.24
CA SER A 145 10.48 15.23 -3.46
C SER A 145 10.31 13.74 -3.22
N GLN A 146 10.47 13.30 -1.96
CA GLN A 146 10.28 11.90 -1.59
C GLN A 146 8.81 11.48 -1.77
N PRO A 147 8.54 10.30 -2.34
CA PRO A 147 7.17 9.82 -2.47
C PRO A 147 6.55 9.55 -1.09
N ASN A 148 5.28 9.92 -0.94
CA ASN A 148 4.47 9.60 0.25
C ASN A 148 3.70 8.28 0.10
N TYR A 149 3.91 7.58 -1.01
CA TYR A 149 3.34 6.27 -1.31
C TYR A 149 4.42 5.18 -1.26
N ILE A 150 3.97 3.93 -1.20
CA ILE A 150 4.83 2.77 -1.37
C ILE A 150 4.32 1.89 -2.50
N THR A 151 5.20 1.07 -3.05
CA THR A 151 4.87 0.02 -4.00
C THR A 151 5.64 -1.25 -3.66
N SER A 152 5.13 -2.39 -4.11
CA SER A 152 5.81 -3.67 -3.97
C SER A 152 6.75 -4.01 -5.14
N LYS A 153 6.86 -3.15 -6.16
CA LYS A 153 7.82 -3.29 -7.27
C LYS A 153 9.24 -3.47 -6.74
N SER A 154 10.00 -4.34 -7.39
CA SER A 154 11.44 -4.48 -7.13
C SER A 154 12.21 -3.25 -7.59
N GLY A 155 13.36 -2.98 -6.97
CA GLY A 155 14.33 -2.02 -7.47
C GLY A 155 15.51 -2.69 -8.18
N PRO A 156 16.45 -1.88 -8.72
CA PRO A 156 17.73 -2.39 -9.19
C PRO A 156 18.49 -3.06 -8.04
N ARG A 157 19.37 -4.01 -8.37
CA ARG A 157 20.17 -4.70 -7.34
C ARG A 157 21.07 -3.70 -6.62
N MET A 158 20.87 -3.55 -5.31
CA MET A 158 21.72 -2.70 -4.48
C MET A 158 23.10 -3.36 -4.27
N PRO A 159 24.20 -2.60 -4.35
CA PRO A 159 25.54 -3.12 -4.05
C PRO A 159 25.64 -3.74 -2.66
N SER A 160 26.30 -4.90 -2.54
CA SER A 160 26.43 -5.62 -1.27
C SER A 160 27.04 -4.77 -0.15
N ALA A 161 27.98 -3.86 -0.47
CA ALA A 161 28.58 -2.96 0.50
C ALA A 161 27.58 -1.96 1.09
N GLN A 162 26.64 -1.46 0.28
CA GLN A 162 25.58 -0.56 0.74
C GLN A 162 24.57 -1.32 1.61
N LEU A 163 24.19 -2.53 1.21
CA LEU A 163 23.31 -3.40 2.02
C LEU A 163 23.96 -3.75 3.38
N THR A 164 25.25 -4.06 3.40
CA THR A 164 26.00 -4.30 4.65
C THR A 164 26.03 -3.05 5.52
N HIS A 165 26.26 -1.87 4.93
CA HIS A 165 26.23 -0.62 5.68
C HIS A 165 24.86 -0.36 6.30
N LEU A 166 23.77 -0.48 5.52
CA LEU A 166 22.40 -0.32 6.01
C LEU A 166 22.06 -1.34 7.11
N ALA A 167 22.41 -2.62 6.92
CA ALA A 167 22.16 -3.64 7.92
C ALA A 167 22.92 -3.34 9.22
N ASN A 168 24.18 -2.89 9.14
CA ASN A 168 24.94 -2.48 10.32
C ASN A 168 24.29 -1.30 11.03
N THR A 169 23.84 -0.28 10.29
CA THR A 169 23.11 0.87 10.85
C THR A 169 21.86 0.42 11.61
N ILE A 170 21.04 -0.46 11.01
CA ILE A 170 19.82 -0.95 11.64
C ILE A 170 20.13 -1.82 12.87
N THR A 171 21.12 -2.70 12.77
CA THR A 171 21.45 -3.67 13.83
C THR A 171 22.11 -3.06 15.06
N THR A 172 22.61 -1.82 14.99
CA THR A 172 23.01 -1.08 16.21
C THR A 172 21.89 -1.00 17.26
N HIS A 173 20.63 -1.14 16.83
CA HIS A 173 19.44 -1.11 17.70
C HIS A 173 18.91 -2.51 18.05
N THR A 174 19.49 -3.61 17.53
CA THR A 174 18.90 -4.97 17.61
C THR A 174 19.93 -6.08 17.88
N LEU A 175 21.01 -5.76 18.60
CA LEU A 175 22.15 -6.66 18.83
C LEU A 175 21.73 -8.04 19.34
N SER A 176 21.82 -9.04 18.46
CA SER A 176 21.71 -10.46 18.80
C SER A 176 22.59 -11.30 17.87
N THR A 177 23.16 -12.38 18.39
CA THR A 177 23.87 -13.37 17.58
C THR A 177 22.87 -14.06 16.65
N PRO A 178 23.15 -14.21 15.34
CA PRO A 178 22.21 -14.85 14.43
C PRO A 178 21.84 -16.26 14.88
N ASN A 179 20.54 -16.52 14.98
CA ASN A 179 19.99 -17.84 15.20
C ASN A 179 19.56 -18.42 13.86
N TYR A 180 20.17 -19.54 13.47
CA TYR A 180 19.91 -20.23 12.20
C TYR A 180 18.89 -21.38 12.30
N THR A 181 18.17 -21.49 13.42
CA THR A 181 17.13 -22.49 13.60
C THR A 181 15.95 -22.23 12.66
N PHE A 182 15.63 -23.25 11.87
CA PHE A 182 14.47 -23.34 11.00
C PHE A 182 13.51 -24.38 11.58
N HIS A 183 12.24 -24.03 11.72
CA HIS A 183 11.18 -24.83 12.34
C HIS A 183 10.31 -25.59 11.31
N GLY A 184 10.80 -25.73 10.08
CA GLY A 184 10.18 -26.55 9.04
C GLY A 184 10.99 -27.81 8.71
N PRO A 185 10.55 -28.59 7.70
CA PRO A 185 11.27 -29.79 7.26
C PRO A 185 12.70 -29.46 6.80
N SER A 186 13.68 -30.29 7.15
CA SER A 186 15.07 -30.12 6.70
C SER A 186 15.25 -30.25 5.18
N THR A 187 14.26 -30.83 4.50
CA THR A 187 14.22 -30.99 3.02
C THR A 187 13.65 -29.77 2.29
N ASP A 188 13.17 -28.76 3.00
CA ASP A 188 12.61 -27.55 2.39
C ASP A 188 13.72 -26.73 1.73
N THR A 189 13.70 -26.62 0.41
CA THR A 189 14.71 -25.91 -0.40
C THR A 189 14.31 -24.47 -0.74
N ASN A 190 13.21 -23.95 -0.19
CA ASN A 190 12.75 -22.58 -0.44
C ASN A 190 13.82 -21.54 -0.09
N LEU A 191 13.88 -20.45 -0.87
CA LEU A 191 14.83 -19.35 -0.68
C LEU A 191 14.85 -18.83 0.76
N PHE A 192 13.68 -18.58 1.37
CA PHE A 192 13.63 -18.05 2.73
C PHE A 192 14.05 -19.08 3.77
N ALA A 193 13.76 -20.37 3.53
CA ALA A 193 14.27 -21.44 4.38
C ALA A 193 15.80 -21.51 4.37
N ASN A 194 16.43 -21.30 3.20
CA ASN A 194 17.88 -21.21 3.06
C ASN A 194 18.47 -19.97 3.74
N ILE A 195 17.81 -18.81 3.66
CA ILE A 195 18.20 -17.60 4.40
C ILE A 195 18.11 -17.84 5.92
N ILE A 196 17.03 -18.45 6.41
CA ILE A 196 16.86 -18.74 7.83
C ILE A 196 17.97 -19.66 8.34
N ARG A 197 18.33 -20.70 7.58
CA ARG A 197 19.43 -21.63 7.91
C ARG A 197 20.82 -21.05 7.70
N GLY A 198 20.93 -19.87 7.10
CA GLY A 198 22.21 -19.24 6.77
C GLY A 198 22.99 -19.97 5.67
N THR A 199 22.30 -20.70 4.78
CA THR A 199 22.92 -21.33 3.60
C THR A 199 22.83 -20.47 2.35
N GLU A 200 22.00 -19.42 2.38
CA GLU A 200 21.92 -18.40 1.32
C GLU A 200 22.90 -17.25 1.61
N HIS A 201 23.77 -16.91 0.66
CA HIS A 201 24.79 -15.88 0.84
C HIS A 201 24.96 -15.01 -0.42
N PRO A 202 25.22 -13.69 -0.26
CA PRO A 202 25.20 -12.93 0.99
C PRO A 202 23.79 -12.74 1.56
N GLN A 203 23.68 -12.48 2.87
CA GLN A 203 22.43 -12.16 3.56
C GLN A 203 22.63 -10.99 4.53
N TRP A 204 21.58 -10.17 4.70
CA TRP A 204 21.61 -8.94 5.48
C TRP A 204 20.49 -8.93 6.53
N ARG A 205 20.62 -9.80 7.53
CA ARG A 205 19.66 -9.93 8.64
C ARG A 205 19.75 -8.68 9.53
N ILE A 206 18.59 -8.16 9.92
CA ILE A 206 18.49 -6.92 10.71
C ILE A 206 17.75 -7.08 12.03
N TRP A 207 16.95 -8.13 12.18
CA TRP A 207 16.19 -8.41 13.38
C TRP A 207 15.74 -9.87 13.37
N GLU A 208 15.62 -10.47 14.55
CA GLU A 208 15.06 -11.81 14.71
C GLU A 208 14.49 -12.03 16.10
N ASP A 209 13.54 -12.95 16.19
CA ASP A 209 13.08 -13.54 17.44
C ASP A 209 13.09 -15.08 17.34
N GLU A 210 12.49 -15.77 18.31
CA GLU A 210 12.40 -17.23 18.35
C GLU A 210 11.65 -17.83 17.15
N SER A 211 10.75 -17.06 16.52
CA SER A 211 9.82 -17.53 15.49
C SER A 211 9.95 -16.82 14.14
N HIS A 212 10.72 -15.72 14.03
CA HIS A 212 10.78 -14.88 12.83
C HIS A 212 12.19 -14.33 12.57
N VAL A 213 12.44 -13.97 11.32
CA VAL A 213 13.67 -13.35 10.83
C VAL A 213 13.32 -12.21 9.87
N ALA A 214 13.95 -11.06 10.03
CA ALA A 214 13.88 -9.93 9.11
C ALA A 214 15.24 -9.65 8.46
N PHE A 215 15.24 -9.42 7.15
CA PHE A 215 16.46 -9.16 6.38
C PHE A 215 16.19 -8.17 5.24
N LEU A 216 17.22 -7.44 4.81
CA LEU A 216 17.13 -6.55 3.66
C LEU A 216 17.05 -7.34 2.35
N THR A 217 16.17 -6.93 1.45
CA THR A 217 16.16 -7.46 0.07
C THR A 217 17.33 -6.87 -0.73
N PRO A 218 17.99 -7.65 -1.61
CA PRO A 218 18.97 -7.11 -2.55
C PRO A 218 18.35 -6.26 -3.67
N TYR A 219 17.02 -6.29 -3.86
CA TYR A 219 16.29 -5.53 -4.87
C TYR A 219 15.35 -4.48 -4.23
N PRO A 220 15.85 -3.61 -3.34
CA PRO A 220 15.00 -2.66 -2.64
C PRO A 220 14.55 -1.56 -3.61
N ASN A 221 13.29 -1.12 -3.52
CA ASN A 221 12.85 0.12 -4.17
C ASN A 221 13.07 1.37 -3.31
N THR A 222 13.49 1.21 -2.05
CA THR A 222 13.91 2.29 -1.16
C THR A 222 14.90 1.75 -0.11
N PRO A 223 15.87 2.54 0.38
CA PRO A 223 16.80 2.08 1.40
C PRO A 223 16.10 1.58 2.66
N GLY A 224 16.46 0.36 3.09
CA GLY A 224 15.87 -0.30 4.26
C GLY A 224 14.65 -1.17 3.97
N PHE A 225 14.26 -1.35 2.70
CA PHE A 225 13.25 -2.34 2.32
C PHE A 225 13.59 -3.71 2.91
N THR A 226 12.71 -4.19 3.77
CA THR A 226 12.91 -5.37 4.59
C THR A 226 11.88 -6.44 4.26
N VAL A 227 12.32 -7.70 4.24
CA VAL A 227 11.46 -8.89 4.16
C VAL A 227 11.48 -9.56 5.54
N LEU A 228 10.31 -9.72 6.14
CA LEU A 228 10.10 -10.43 7.40
C LEU A 228 9.41 -11.76 7.13
N VAL A 229 9.98 -12.85 7.64
CA VAL A 229 9.49 -14.22 7.44
C VAL A 229 9.38 -14.98 8.77
N PRO A 230 8.42 -15.90 8.92
CA PRO A 230 8.45 -16.89 9.99
C PRO A 230 9.62 -17.87 9.78
N ARG A 231 10.04 -18.54 10.86
CA ARG A 231 11.07 -19.59 10.84
C ARG A 231 10.54 -20.94 10.36
N ARG A 232 9.23 -21.08 10.15
CA ARG A 232 8.59 -22.26 9.56
C ARG A 232 7.97 -21.86 8.24
N HIS A 233 8.04 -22.74 7.26
CA HIS A 233 7.37 -22.57 5.98
C HIS A 233 5.85 -22.53 6.17
N LEU A 234 5.29 -21.33 5.98
CA LEU A 234 3.86 -21.08 5.92
C LEU A 234 3.49 -20.64 4.50
N GLY A 235 2.24 -20.86 4.09
CA GLY A 235 1.77 -20.43 2.76
C GLY A 235 1.83 -18.91 2.57
N SER A 236 2.09 -18.48 1.34
CA SER A 236 2.25 -17.05 0.98
C SER A 236 1.00 -16.18 1.18
N ASP A 237 -0.20 -16.77 1.30
CA ASP A 237 -1.44 -16.05 1.63
C ASP A 237 -1.55 -15.81 3.12
N ILE A 238 -1.02 -14.66 3.54
CA ILE A 238 -0.99 -14.25 4.95
C ILE A 238 -2.40 -14.27 5.57
N PHE A 239 -3.44 -13.86 4.85
CA PHE A 239 -4.81 -13.86 5.39
C PHE A 239 -5.37 -15.28 5.59
N ALA A 240 -4.84 -16.28 4.91
CA ALA A 240 -5.22 -17.68 5.06
C ALA A 240 -4.47 -18.42 6.18
N LEU A 241 -3.48 -17.79 6.83
CA LEU A 241 -2.76 -18.37 7.96
C LEU A 241 -3.69 -18.64 9.15
N GLY A 242 -3.28 -19.57 10.02
CA GLY A 242 -3.91 -19.77 11.32
C GLY A 242 -3.83 -18.50 12.17
N GLU A 243 -4.78 -18.30 13.08
CA GLU A 243 -4.87 -17.04 13.83
C GLU A 243 -3.61 -16.73 14.65
N GLU A 244 -3.03 -17.74 15.32
CA GLU A 244 -1.80 -17.55 16.11
C GLU A 244 -0.57 -17.29 15.23
N GLU A 245 -0.46 -17.95 14.08
CA GLU A 245 0.59 -17.68 13.09
C GLU A 245 0.48 -16.26 12.55
N TYR A 246 -0.76 -15.84 12.23
CA TYR A 246 -1.06 -14.49 11.76
C TYR A 246 -0.68 -13.44 12.80
N LYS A 247 -1.16 -13.60 14.05
CA LYS A 247 -0.83 -12.71 15.18
C LYS A 247 0.67 -12.59 15.40
N GLY A 248 1.38 -13.72 15.40
CA GLY A 248 2.83 -13.77 15.53
C GLY A 248 3.52 -12.96 14.43
N LEU A 249 3.15 -13.20 13.17
CA LEU A 249 3.74 -12.53 12.01
C LEU A 249 3.46 -11.03 12.00
N VAL A 250 2.22 -10.60 12.24
CA VAL A 250 1.90 -9.17 12.28
C VAL A 250 2.49 -8.48 13.52
N GLY A 251 2.57 -9.19 14.64
CA GLY A 251 3.23 -8.71 15.85
C GLY A 251 4.74 -8.50 15.65
N ALA A 252 5.39 -9.39 14.91
CA ALA A 252 6.78 -9.21 14.47
C ALA A 252 6.90 -8.05 13.48
N ALA A 253 5.96 -7.90 12.55
CA ALA A 253 5.92 -6.78 11.61
C ALA A 253 5.88 -5.42 12.33
N TRP A 254 5.03 -5.29 13.36
CA TRP A 254 4.99 -4.09 14.22
C TRP A 254 6.35 -3.78 14.85
N THR A 255 7.02 -4.79 15.41
CA THR A 255 8.33 -4.61 16.05
C THR A 255 9.36 -4.13 15.03
N VAL A 256 9.46 -4.80 13.88
CA VAL A 256 10.48 -4.50 12.85
C VAL A 256 10.20 -3.15 12.19
N GLY A 257 8.94 -2.80 11.92
CA GLY A 257 8.58 -1.49 11.39
C GLY A 257 9.05 -0.34 12.30
N ARG A 258 8.91 -0.49 13.61
CA ARG A 258 9.43 0.49 14.58
C ARG A 258 10.95 0.55 14.64
N VAL A 259 11.63 -0.60 14.58
CA VAL A 259 13.09 -0.67 14.46
C VAL A 259 13.58 0.09 13.23
N LEU A 260 12.92 -0.09 12.08
CA LEU A 260 13.26 0.62 10.85
C LEU A 260 13.03 2.13 10.97
N MET A 261 11.90 2.54 11.55
CA MET A 261 11.60 3.96 11.78
C MET A 261 12.65 4.64 12.65
N GLU A 262 13.04 4.02 13.75
CA GLU A 262 14.05 4.53 14.66
C GLU A 262 15.44 4.58 14.01
N ALA A 263 15.90 3.46 13.45
CA ALA A 263 17.26 3.35 12.93
C ALA A 263 17.52 4.18 11.67
N LEU A 264 16.48 4.43 10.86
CA LEU A 264 16.58 5.19 9.61
C LEU A 264 16.07 6.63 9.75
N GLY A 265 15.57 7.02 10.92
CA GLY A 265 15.05 8.36 11.19
C GLY A 265 13.82 8.71 10.35
N VAL A 266 12.99 7.73 9.98
CA VAL A 266 11.77 7.97 9.18
C VAL A 266 10.54 8.02 10.07
N GLY A 267 9.61 8.92 9.75
CA GLY A 267 8.36 9.08 10.51
C GLY A 267 7.35 7.94 10.30
N ARG A 268 7.54 7.11 9.26
CA ARG A 268 6.60 6.08 8.83
C ARG A 268 7.29 4.85 8.25
N CYS A 269 6.65 3.70 8.44
CA CYS A 269 6.98 2.47 7.74
C CYS A 269 5.72 1.96 7.06
N GLY A 270 5.79 1.70 5.76
CA GLY A 270 4.77 0.99 5.03
C GLY A 270 4.86 -0.52 5.20
N MET A 271 3.80 -1.21 4.81
CA MET A 271 3.67 -2.67 4.93
C MET A 271 2.92 -3.24 3.73
N VAL A 272 3.37 -4.39 3.24
CA VAL A 272 2.71 -5.11 2.14
C VAL A 272 2.56 -6.61 2.46
N PHE A 273 1.35 -7.14 2.25
CA PHE A 273 1.07 -8.57 2.10
C PHE A 273 0.68 -8.81 0.64
N GLU A 274 1.47 -9.59 -0.09
CA GLU A 274 1.26 -9.82 -1.53
C GLU A 274 1.41 -11.30 -1.89
N GLY A 275 2.57 -11.90 -1.59
CA GLY A 275 2.77 -13.35 -1.64
C GLY A 275 3.09 -13.95 -3.01
N PHE A 276 3.40 -13.16 -4.05
CA PHE A 276 3.59 -13.68 -5.42
C PHE A 276 5.04 -13.72 -5.92
N GLU A 277 6.02 -13.27 -5.13
CA GLU A 277 7.44 -13.39 -5.47
C GLU A 277 8.03 -14.73 -5.02
N VAL A 278 7.67 -15.15 -3.79
CA VAL A 278 8.12 -16.40 -3.17
C VAL A 278 6.93 -17.03 -2.48
N ASP A 279 6.69 -18.33 -2.72
CA ASP A 279 5.63 -19.07 -2.03
C ASP A 279 6.05 -19.41 -0.61
N TYR A 280 5.97 -18.41 0.27
CA TYR A 280 6.32 -18.48 1.68
C TYR A 280 5.69 -17.25 2.34
N ALA A 281 5.08 -17.34 3.53
CA ALA A 281 4.53 -16.17 4.20
C ALA A 281 5.60 -15.09 4.44
N HIS A 282 5.42 -13.89 3.91
CA HIS A 282 6.39 -12.82 4.08
C HIS A 282 5.72 -11.44 4.10
N VAL A 283 6.15 -10.60 5.03
CA VAL A 283 5.75 -9.21 5.12
C VAL A 283 6.86 -8.35 4.53
N LYS A 284 6.51 -7.51 3.55
CA LYS A 284 7.42 -6.47 3.05
C LYS A 284 7.22 -5.23 3.92
N LEU A 285 8.29 -4.73 4.54
CA LEU A 285 8.30 -3.50 5.33
C LEU A 285 9.13 -2.45 4.60
N VAL A 286 8.54 -1.29 4.36
CA VAL A 286 9.07 -0.27 3.45
C VAL A 286 9.19 1.06 4.19
N PRO A 287 10.40 1.49 4.59
CA PRO A 287 10.60 2.82 5.19
C PRO A 287 10.07 3.92 4.25
N VAL A 288 9.35 4.90 4.80
CA VAL A 288 8.78 6.01 4.00
C VAL A 288 9.49 7.30 4.36
N TYR A 289 10.35 7.77 3.46
CA TYR A 289 11.19 8.98 3.64
C TYR A 289 10.46 10.29 3.33
N GLY A 290 9.25 10.24 2.78
CA GLY A 290 8.42 11.42 2.55
C GLY A 290 7.79 11.98 3.82
N GLU A 291 7.70 13.31 3.92
CA GLU A 291 7.14 14.04 5.06
C GLU A 291 5.65 14.40 4.91
N GLY A 292 5.01 14.09 3.78
CA GLY A 292 3.65 14.53 3.50
C GLY A 292 2.55 13.57 3.97
N GLU A 293 1.37 14.15 4.21
CA GLU A 293 0.12 13.43 4.49
C GLU A 293 -0.36 12.63 3.26
N GLU A 294 -1.41 11.81 3.45
CA GLU A 294 -2.05 11.10 2.34
C GLU A 294 -2.53 12.12 1.28
N ASP A 295 -2.19 11.90 0.02
CA ASP A 295 -2.55 12.82 -1.06
C ASP A 295 -4.05 12.72 -1.33
N GLU A 296 -4.81 13.73 -0.89
CA GLU A 296 -6.28 13.79 -1.04
C GLU A 296 -6.76 14.19 -2.46
N GLY A 297 -5.89 14.09 -3.49
CA GLY A 297 -6.37 13.96 -4.86
C GLY A 297 -5.69 14.82 -5.93
N GLY A 298 -4.51 15.40 -5.64
CA GLY A 298 -3.79 16.27 -6.57
C GLY A 298 -2.51 15.69 -7.20
N GLY A 299 -1.90 14.66 -6.61
CA GLY A 299 -0.63 14.11 -7.08
C GLY A 299 -0.73 12.85 -7.95
N GLU A 300 0.33 12.05 -7.91
CA GLU A 300 0.50 10.85 -8.72
C GLU A 300 -0.66 9.86 -8.49
N ARG A 301 -1.06 9.16 -9.54
CA ARG A 301 -2.14 8.17 -9.50
C ARG A 301 -1.69 6.87 -10.15
N GLU A 302 -2.21 5.78 -9.63
CA GLU A 302 -2.04 4.47 -10.23
C GLU A 302 -3.10 4.23 -11.31
N VAL A 303 -2.76 3.38 -12.28
CA VAL A 303 -3.70 2.96 -13.31
C VAL A 303 -4.65 1.91 -12.72
N PHE A 304 -5.95 2.05 -12.98
CA PHE A 304 -6.91 0.98 -12.66
C PHE A 304 -6.61 -0.27 -13.50
N ARG A 305 -6.50 -1.43 -12.84
CA ARG A 305 -6.23 -2.72 -13.47
C ARG A 305 -7.30 -3.74 -13.08
N GLU A 306 -7.91 -4.32 -14.10
CA GLU A 306 -8.80 -5.49 -13.99
C GLU A 306 -8.04 -6.78 -13.65
N VAL A 307 -6.74 -6.84 -13.94
CA VAL A 307 -5.89 -8.02 -13.73
C VAL A 307 -4.65 -7.60 -12.95
N TYR A 308 -4.29 -8.41 -11.97
CA TYR A 308 -3.12 -8.18 -11.13
C TYR A 308 -1.83 -8.07 -11.97
N PRO A 309 -1.11 -6.93 -11.93
CA PRO A 309 0.05 -6.68 -12.81
C PRO A 309 1.38 -7.21 -12.25
N GLY A 310 1.38 -8.00 -11.17
CA GLY A 310 2.60 -8.47 -10.50
C GLY A 310 3.21 -7.47 -9.51
N TYR A 311 2.47 -6.44 -9.12
CA TYR A 311 2.80 -5.55 -8.00
C TYR A 311 1.55 -4.84 -7.47
N VAL A 312 1.67 -4.27 -6.27
CA VAL A 312 0.67 -3.36 -5.68
C VAL A 312 1.26 -2.00 -5.35
N SER A 313 0.42 -0.98 -5.26
CA SER A 313 0.79 0.40 -4.93
C SER A 313 -0.20 0.98 -3.92
N SER A 314 0.27 1.84 -3.03
CA SER A 314 -0.60 2.62 -2.12
C SER A 314 -1.12 3.91 -2.77
N LEU A 315 -0.78 4.18 -4.03
CA LEU A 315 -1.34 5.30 -4.78
C LEU A 315 -2.84 5.10 -5.03
N PRO A 316 -3.64 6.18 -5.00
CA PRO A 316 -5.02 6.12 -5.43
C PRO A 316 -5.12 5.91 -6.94
N GLY A 317 -6.19 5.26 -7.39
CA GLY A 317 -6.50 5.12 -8.80
C GLY A 317 -7.28 6.31 -9.39
N PRO A 318 -7.88 6.14 -10.59
CA PRO A 318 -8.83 7.11 -11.12
C PRO A 318 -10.11 7.17 -10.27
N GLU A 319 -10.83 8.29 -10.31
CA GLU A 319 -12.14 8.39 -9.65
C GLU A 319 -13.14 7.42 -10.29
N VAL A 320 -14.01 6.81 -9.46
CA VAL A 320 -15.10 5.99 -9.97
C VAL A 320 -16.09 6.84 -10.79
N GLU A 321 -16.48 6.32 -11.95
CA GLU A 321 -17.50 6.96 -12.79
C GLU A 321 -18.92 6.68 -12.26
N ASP A 322 -19.18 5.44 -11.84
CA ASP A 322 -20.48 5.00 -11.32
C ASP A 322 -20.45 4.86 -9.78
N VAL A 323 -20.76 5.97 -9.10
CA VAL A 323 -20.86 6.00 -7.64
C VAL A 323 -22.06 5.20 -7.13
N GLU A 324 -23.15 5.10 -7.90
CA GLU A 324 -24.35 4.38 -7.47
C GLU A 324 -24.08 2.87 -7.41
N GLU A 325 -23.37 2.31 -8.39
CA GLU A 325 -22.92 0.92 -8.36
C GLU A 325 -21.97 0.67 -7.18
N LEU A 326 -21.06 1.60 -6.88
CA LEU A 326 -20.17 1.49 -5.72
C LEU A 326 -20.95 1.42 -4.40
N VAL A 327 -21.96 2.28 -4.23
CA VAL A 327 -22.84 2.29 -3.04
C VAL A 327 -23.69 1.03 -2.96
N ARG A 328 -24.24 0.57 -4.08
CA ARG A 328 -25.00 -0.67 -4.18
C ARG A 328 -24.14 -1.87 -3.75
N ARG A 329 -22.92 -1.95 -4.27
CA ARG A 329 -21.95 -3.00 -3.93
C ARG A 329 -21.56 -2.96 -2.44
N ALA A 330 -21.34 -1.78 -1.88
CA ALA A 330 -21.10 -1.62 -0.45
C ALA A 330 -22.27 -2.15 0.38
N GLY A 331 -23.52 -1.89 -0.06
CA GLY A 331 -24.73 -2.44 0.55
C GLY A 331 -24.80 -3.98 0.54
N GLU A 332 -24.41 -4.61 -0.56
CA GLU A 332 -24.33 -6.08 -0.65
C GLU A 332 -23.33 -6.64 0.37
N ILE A 333 -22.13 -6.04 0.45
CA ILE A 333 -21.08 -6.48 1.37
C ILE A 333 -21.53 -6.29 2.82
N ARG A 334 -22.16 -5.15 3.17
CA ARG A 334 -22.77 -4.94 4.50
C ARG A 334 -23.75 -6.05 4.85
N GLY A 335 -24.61 -6.44 3.90
CA GLY A 335 -25.56 -7.54 4.09
C GLY A 335 -24.88 -8.87 4.41
N VAL A 336 -23.79 -9.20 3.72
CA VAL A 336 -23.01 -10.42 3.98
C VAL A 336 -22.31 -10.37 5.34
N ILE A 337 -21.73 -9.22 5.72
CA ILE A 337 -21.10 -9.01 7.03
C ILE A 337 -22.12 -9.23 8.15
N ALA A 338 -23.29 -8.59 8.06
CA ALA A 338 -24.36 -8.72 9.04
C ALA A 338 -24.85 -10.18 9.16
N ALA A 339 -24.99 -10.90 8.05
CA ALA A 339 -25.41 -12.29 8.04
C ALA A 339 -24.39 -13.25 8.68
N ARG A 340 -23.10 -12.90 8.68
CA ARG A 340 -22.01 -13.71 9.26
C ARG A 340 -21.70 -13.36 10.72
N GLY A 341 -22.26 -12.27 11.26
CA GLY A 341 -21.98 -11.82 12.62
C GLY A 341 -20.54 -11.38 12.85
N VAL A 342 -19.90 -10.83 11.79
CA VAL A 342 -18.52 -10.30 11.82
C VAL A 342 -18.48 -8.90 12.38
#